data_AF-A0A178LMW7-F1
#
_entry.id   AF-A0A178LMW7-F1
#
_cell.length_a   1.000
_cell.length_b   1.000
_cell.length_c   1.000
_cell.angle_alpha   90.00
_cell.angle_beta   90.00
_cell.angle_gamma   90.00
#
_symmetry.space_group_name_H-M   'P 1'
#
loop_
_entity.id
_entity.type
_entity.pdbx_description
1 polymer ?
#
loop_
_entity_poly.entity_id
_entity_poly.type
_entity_poly.pdbx_seq_one_letter_code
_entity_poly.pdbx_strand_id
1 'polypeptide(L)' 'MRDLRQTTLLTPRRRGYQDYLAGLGDPCPYPNNTVQTIEWWDGWVIAERILRELDEDAPVSGI' A
#
# COMPACT_ATOMS: atom_id res chain seq x y z
N MET A 1 -25.75 -1.83 10.94
CA MET A 1 -24.54 -0.99 11.13
C MET A 1 -23.55 -1.74 12.00
N ARG A 2 -22.85 -2.74 11.43
CA ARG A 2 -21.77 -3.47 12.10
C ARG A 2 -20.51 -3.34 11.24
N ASP A 3 -19.37 -3.31 11.92
CA ASP A 3 -18.02 -3.52 11.37
C ASP A 3 -17.23 -2.31 10.83
N LEU A 4 -17.07 -1.26 11.65
CA LEU A 4 -16.15 -0.14 11.37
C LEU A 4 -15.10 0.12 12.48
N ARG A 5 -14.96 -0.80 13.45
CA ARG A 5 -14.04 -0.65 14.58
C ARG A 5 -13.06 -1.81 14.76
N GLN A 6 -12.87 -2.59 13.71
CA GLN A 6 -11.86 -3.65 13.67
C GLN A 6 -10.78 -3.36 12.63
N THR A 7 -10.48 -2.08 12.41
CA THR A 7 -9.11 -1.69 12.04
C THR A 7 -8.24 -1.98 13.24
N THR A 8 -7.83 -3.24 13.37
CA THR A 8 -6.56 -3.62 14.00
C THR A 8 -5.58 -2.50 13.64
N LEU A 9 -4.98 -1.84 14.64
CA LEU A 9 -4.01 -0.75 14.43
C LEU A 9 -2.89 -1.25 13.53
N LEU A 10 -3.09 -1.17 12.23
CA LEU A 10 -2.07 -1.50 11.26
C LEU A 10 -0.97 -0.46 11.49
N THR A 11 0.27 -0.93 11.54
CA THR A 11 1.39 -0.01 11.46
C THR A 11 1.23 0.82 10.19
N PRO A 12 1.60 2.10 10.18
CA PRO A 12 1.46 2.96 9.01
C PRO A 12 2.02 2.32 7.75
N ARG A 13 3.15 1.59 7.87
CA ARG A 13 3.74 0.76 6.81
C ARG A 13 2.80 -0.28 6.24
N ARG A 14 2.16 -1.09 7.09
CA ARG A 14 1.20 -2.10 6.62
C ARG A 14 -0.04 -1.45 6.01
N ARG A 15 -0.42 -0.27 6.50
CA ARG A 15 -1.53 0.49 5.93
C ARG A 15 -1.22 1.00 4.52
N GLY A 16 -0.05 1.59 4.29
CA GLY A 16 0.36 2.08 2.97
C GLY A 16 0.47 0.98 1.92
N TYR A 17 0.96 -0.19 2.32
CA TYR A 17 0.96 -1.37 1.46
C TYR A 17 -0.46 -1.77 1.02
N GLN A 18 -1.41 -1.78 1.95
CA GLN A 18 -2.79 -2.13 1.64
C GLN A 18 -3.53 -1.05 0.84
N ASP A 19 -3.27 0.22 1.12
CA ASP A 19 -3.89 1.33 0.40
C ASP A 19 -3.47 1.30 -1.08
N TYR A 20 -2.20 1.01 -1.37
CA TYR A 20 -1.73 0.77 -2.75
C TYR A 20 -2.45 -0.40 -3.43
N LEU A 21 -2.49 -1.57 -2.78
CA LEU A 21 -3.17 -2.75 -3.33
C LEU A 21 -4.67 -2.54 -3.55
N ALA A 22 -5.30 -1.70 -2.73
CA ALA A 22 -6.70 -1.33 -2.87
C ALA A 22 -6.94 -0.26 -3.95
N GLY A 23 -5.90 0.28 -4.58
CA GLY A 23 -6.00 1.38 -5.53
C GLY A 23 -6.54 2.67 -4.90
N LEU A 24 -6.43 2.81 -3.58
CA LEU A 24 -6.85 4.01 -2.86
C LEU A 24 -5.79 5.07 -3.13
N GLY A 25 -6.11 6.05 -3.98
CA GLY A 25 -5.16 7.09 -4.42
C GLY A 25 -4.55 7.95 -3.29
N ASP A 26 -3.81 8.96 -3.71
CA ASP A 26 -2.79 9.71 -2.96
C ASP A 26 -3.31 10.85 -2.06
N PRO A 27 -4.16 10.59 -1.06
CA PRO A 27 -3.91 11.29 0.18
C PRO A 27 -3.58 10.31 1.29
N CYS A 28 -2.28 10.27 1.61
CA CYS A 28 -1.78 9.69 2.85
C CYS A 28 -2.67 10.15 4.02
N PRO A 29 -3.20 9.23 4.84
CA PRO A 29 -4.13 9.56 5.91
C PRO A 29 -3.45 10.24 7.11
N TYR A 30 -2.12 10.32 7.11
CA TYR A 30 -1.31 10.87 8.19
C TYR A 30 -0.90 12.32 7.92
N PRO A 31 -0.71 13.15 8.96
CA PRO A 31 -0.20 14.51 8.79
C PRO A 31 1.17 14.53 8.10
N ASN A 32 1.38 15.52 7.23
CA ASN A 32 2.66 15.71 6.55
C ASN A 32 3.84 15.78 7.54
N ASN A 33 5.01 15.32 7.11
CA ASN A 33 6.27 15.34 7.87
C ASN A 33 6.25 14.56 9.20
N THR A 34 5.37 13.56 9.32
CA THR A 34 5.39 12.63 10.47
C THR A 34 6.09 11.32 10.11
N VAL A 35 6.63 10.64 11.11
CA VAL A 35 7.16 9.26 10.95
C VAL A 35 6.11 8.32 10.38
N GLN A 36 4.84 8.50 10.74
CA GLN A 36 3.73 7.70 10.21
C GLN A 36 3.57 7.87 8.69
N THR A 37 3.73 9.09 8.19
CA THR A 37 3.73 9.37 6.73
C THR A 37 4.89 8.69 6.03
N ILE A 38 6.10 8.75 6.61
CA ILE A 38 7.28 8.07 6.06
C ILE A 38 7.05 6.56 6.00
N GLU A 39 6.59 5.97 7.10
CA GLU A 39 6.31 4.54 7.18
C GLU A 39 5.22 4.11 6.20
N TRP A 40 4.14 4.89 6.05
CA TRP A 40 3.08 4.63 5.08
C TRP A 40 3.61 4.62 3.65
N TRP A 41 4.40 5.64 3.27
CA TRP A 41 5.04 5.69 1.95
C TRP A 41 5.97 4.51 1.69
N ASP A 42 6.71 4.07 2.72
CA ASP A 42 7.58 2.90 2.59
C ASP A 42 6.78 1.63 2.27
N GLY A 43 5.64 1.43 2.94
CA GLY A 43 4.71 0.34 2.61
C GLY A 43 4.14 0.40 1.20
N TRP A 44 3.77 1.60 0.75
CA TRP A 44 3.26 1.85 -0.59
C TRP A 44 4.29 1.51 -1.68
N VAL A 45 5.53 2.00 -1.54
CA VAL A 45 6.63 1.74 -2.47
C VAL A 45 6.98 0.24 -2.53
N ILE A 46 6.93 -0.46 -1.40
CA ILE A 46 7.09 -1.92 -1.38
C ILE A 46 6.01 -2.62 -2.21
N ALA A 47 4.75 -2.20 -2.06
CA ALA A 47 3.65 -2.79 -2.80
C ALA A 47 3.78 -2.53 -4.31
N GLU A 48 4.17 -1.31 -4.69
CA GLU A 48 4.43 -0.93 -6.08
C GLU A 48 5.54 -1.78 -6.70
N ARG A 49 6.65 -1.93 -5.99
CA ARG A 49 7.77 -2.75 -6.46
C ARG A 49 7.36 -4.20 -6.67
N ILE A 50 6.64 -4.79 -5.71
CA ILE A 50 6.21 -6.20 -5.80
C ILE A 50 5.25 -6.39 -6.96
N LEU A 51 4.24 -5.52 -7.14
CA LEU A 51 3.31 -5.66 -8.26
C LEU A 51 4.01 -5.50 -9.60
N ARG A 52 5.00 -4.60 -9.70
CA ARG A 52 5.82 -4.46 -10.90
C ARG A 52 6.67 -5.70 -11.17
N GLU A 53 7.34 -6.24 -10.15
CA GLU A 53 8.13 -7.48 -10.28
C GLU A 53 7.23 -8.66 -10.70
N LEU A 54 5.99 -8.75 -10.19
CA LEU A 54 5.02 -9.77 -10.60
C LEU A 54 4.48 -9.58 -12.02
N ASP A 55 4.35 -8.33 -12.49
CA ASP A 55 3.96 -8.02 -13.87
C ASP A 55 5.09 -8.34 -14.86
N GLU A 56 6.34 -8.03 -14.50
CA GLU A 56 7.52 -8.33 -15.33
C GLU A 56 7.83 -9.84 -15.43
N ASP A 57 7.44 -10.65 -14.44
CA ASP A 57 7.56 -12.12 -14.47
C ASP A 57 6.43 -12.82 -15.25
N ALA A 58 5.44 -12.07 -15.76
CA ALA A 58 4.43 -12.64 -16.64
C ALA A 58 5.10 -13.08 -17.96
N PRO A 59 5.08 -14.38 -18.33
CA PRO A 59 5.68 -14.82 -19.57
C PRO A 59 5.00 -14.09 -20.72
N VAL A 60 5.80 -13.39 -21.54
CA VAL A 60 5.37 -12.87 -22.83
C VAL A 60 4.90 -14.09 -23.65
N SER A 61 3.59 -14.34 -23.62
CA SER A 61 2.96 -15.37 -24.43
C SER A 61 2.88 -14.88 -25.87
N GLY A 62 3.61 -15.53 -26.76
CA GLY A 62 3.66 -15.25 -28.20
C GLY A 62 4.84 -14.34 -28.53
N ILE A 63 5.78 -14.73 -29.38
CA ILE A 63 5.58 -15.23 -30.76
C ILE A 63 6.53 -16.40 -31.04
#